data_AF-A0A398B9W6-F1
#
_entry.id   AF-A0A398B9W6-F1
#
_cell.length_a   1.000
_cell.length_b   1.000
_cell.length_c   1.000
_cell.angle_alpha   90.00
_cell.angle_beta   90.00
_cell.angle_gamma   90.00
#
_symmetry.space_group_name_H-M   'P 1'
#
loop_
_entity.id
_entity.type
_entity.pdbx_description
1 polymer ?
#
loop_
_entity_poly.entity_id
_entity_poly.type
_entity_poly.pdbx_seq_one_letter_code
_entity_poly.pdbx_strand_id
1 'polypeptide(L)'
;MQKLPRASGSAYGIADSHEGAFLETTHSAHAVKWIVDGAMVHTNHYLLPEMEKYEALDDDPAEKLRWSWYMSTEERLKRAGELLEVQMGSITPQDLINISEDQDGLDKMYWIDSQAEINGQSMGSVSIGTFDGSKLRMWSQLRQPSIAPAIPIEVDRPHIPEPFGNGLQSDRIEHTWKNRTQ
;
A
#
# COMPACT_ATOMS: atom_id res chain seq x y z
N MET A 1 -13.77 -17.75 -19.02
CA MET A 1 -12.89 -17.02 -18.09
C MET A 1 -11.89 -16.27 -18.95
N GLN A 2 -12.06 -14.96 -19.10
CA GLN A 2 -11.18 -14.12 -19.93
C GLN A 2 -9.84 -14.03 -19.20
N LYS A 3 -8.74 -14.46 -19.84
CA LYS A 3 -7.39 -14.27 -19.29
C LYS A 3 -7.12 -12.77 -19.32
N LEU A 4 -7.30 -12.11 -18.18
CA LEU A 4 -6.90 -10.71 -18.03
C LEU A 4 -5.38 -10.67 -18.22
N PRO A 5 -4.85 -9.98 -19.24
CA PRO A 5 -3.42 -9.86 -19.46
C PRO A 5 -2.84 -8.78 -18.53
N ARG A 6 -3.20 -8.79 -17.25
CA ARG A 6 -2.40 -8.04 -16.29
C ARG A 6 -1.12 -8.84 -16.15
N ALA A 7 -0.04 -8.40 -16.80
CA ALA A 7 1.29 -8.76 -16.37
C ALA A 7 1.31 -8.46 -14.86
N SER A 8 1.35 -9.50 -14.01
CA SER A 8 1.23 -9.34 -12.57
C SER A 8 2.37 -8.44 -12.10
N GLY A 9 2.05 -7.17 -11.93
CA GLY A 9 2.97 -6.16 -11.47
C GLY A 9 3.16 -6.29 -9.97
N SER A 10 4.33 -5.94 -9.46
CA SER A 10 4.56 -5.82 -8.02
C SER A 10 5.40 -4.60 -7.74
N ALA A 11 5.19 -4.01 -6.57
CA ALA A 11 5.96 -2.89 -6.09
C ALA A 11 6.49 -3.20 -4.69
N TYR A 12 7.74 -2.83 -4.43
CA TYR A 12 8.43 -3.07 -3.17
C TYR A 12 9.13 -1.79 -2.70
N GLY A 13 8.91 -1.42 -1.45
CA GLY A 13 9.73 -0.44 -0.74
C GLY A 13 10.71 -1.19 0.18
N ILE A 14 11.99 -0.86 0.07
CA ILE A 14 13.05 -1.35 0.96
C ILE A 14 13.71 -0.12 1.55
N ALA A 15 13.90 -0.09 2.86
CA ALA A 15 14.58 1.03 3.51
C ALA A 15 15.46 0.55 4.64
N ASP A 16 16.57 1.25 4.86
CA ASP A 16 17.39 1.16 6.06
C ASP A 16 17.43 2.52 6.78
N SER A 17 18.43 2.71 7.64
CA SER A 17 18.57 3.95 8.41
C SER A 17 19.11 5.15 7.61
N HIS A 18 19.56 4.97 6.36
CA HIS A 18 20.21 5.99 5.55
C HIS A 18 19.52 6.21 4.20
N GLU A 19 18.98 5.16 3.59
CA GLU A 19 18.38 5.23 2.26
C GLU A 19 17.16 4.32 2.10
N GLY A 20 16.38 4.62 1.06
CA GLY A 20 15.32 3.77 0.56
C GLY A 20 15.54 3.40 -0.91
N ALA A 21 15.01 2.25 -1.31
CA ALA A 21 14.85 1.86 -2.69
C ALA A 21 13.40 1.48 -2.94
N PHE A 22 12.84 1.99 -4.04
CA PHE A 22 11.54 1.61 -4.53
C PHE A 22 11.71 0.83 -5.85
N LEU A 23 11.15 -0.37 -5.90
CA LEU A 23 11.25 -1.29 -7.02
C LEU A 23 9.86 -1.55 -7.58
N GLU A 24 9.68 -1.35 -8.88
CA GLU A 24 8.52 -1.81 -9.65
C GLU A 24 8.93 -2.96 -10.56
N THR A 25 8.12 -4.01 -10.65
CA THR A 25 8.39 -5.18 -11.47
C THR A 25 7.17 -5.64 -12.26
N THR A 26 7.43 -6.25 -13.40
CA THR A 26 6.51 -7.15 -14.11
C THR A 26 7.17 -8.52 -14.25
N HIS A 27 6.54 -9.46 -14.97
CA HIS A 27 7.17 -10.74 -15.31
C HIS A 27 8.41 -10.61 -16.24
N SER A 28 8.60 -9.47 -16.90
CA SER A 28 9.64 -9.28 -17.93
C SER A 28 10.42 -7.96 -17.81
N ALA A 29 10.06 -7.08 -16.87
CA ALA A 29 10.71 -5.79 -16.69
C ALA A 29 10.78 -5.39 -15.22
N HIS A 30 11.71 -4.51 -14.89
CA HIS A 30 11.81 -3.89 -13.58
C HIS A 30 12.40 -2.49 -13.71
N ALA A 31 12.12 -1.63 -12.74
CA ALA A 31 12.81 -0.35 -12.55
C ALA A 31 13.00 -0.08 -11.05
N VAL A 32 14.09 0.60 -10.71
CA VAL A 32 14.44 0.94 -9.33
C VAL A 32 14.67 2.44 -9.20
N LYS A 33 14.10 3.04 -8.17
CA LYS A 33 14.40 4.42 -7.74
C LYS A 33 14.99 4.41 -6.35
N TRP A 34 16.21 4.93 -6.23
CA TRP A 34 16.83 5.22 -4.95
C TRP A 34 16.28 6.53 -4.38
N ILE A 35 16.05 6.54 -3.08
CA ILE A 35 15.52 7.67 -2.31
C ILE A 35 16.55 7.97 -1.23
N VAL A 36 17.33 9.03 -1.47
CA VAL A 36 18.33 9.56 -0.54
C VAL A 36 17.85 10.97 -0.14
N ASP A 37 17.75 11.24 1.16
CA ASP A 37 17.28 12.51 1.70
C ASP A 37 15.93 12.98 1.10
N GLY A 38 14.99 12.05 0.95
CA GLY A 38 13.70 12.31 0.33
C GLY A 38 12.61 11.38 0.81
N ALA A 39 11.41 11.56 0.26
CA ALA A 39 10.28 10.69 0.51
C ALA A 39 9.57 10.36 -0.81
N MET A 40 8.85 9.25 -0.84
CA MET A 40 8.11 8.80 -2.01
C MET A 40 6.74 8.27 -1.59
N VAL A 41 5.74 8.59 -2.40
CA VAL A 41 4.40 8.04 -2.32
C VAL A 41 4.21 7.14 -3.53
N HIS A 42 3.49 6.04 -3.34
CA HIS A 42 3.09 5.13 -4.40
C HIS A 42 1.68 4.60 -4.14
N THR A 43 0.93 4.30 -5.20
CA THR A 43 -0.42 3.73 -5.12
C THR A 43 -0.51 2.42 -5.91
N ASN A 44 -1.44 2.28 -6.86
CA ASN A 44 -1.70 0.99 -7.54
C ASN A 44 -1.33 1.00 -9.03
N HIS A 45 -0.58 2.01 -9.48
CA HIS A 45 -0.08 2.17 -10.84
C HIS A 45 1.43 2.35 -10.89
N TYR A 46 2.05 2.11 -12.05
CA TYR A 46 3.47 2.34 -12.25
C TYR A 46 3.79 3.84 -12.26
N LEU A 47 4.81 4.24 -11.52
CA LEU A 47 5.30 5.62 -11.42
C LEU A 47 6.69 5.81 -12.02
N LEU A 48 7.46 4.74 -12.19
CA LEU A 48 8.81 4.85 -12.70
C LEU A 48 8.74 5.02 -14.23
N PRO A 49 9.46 5.99 -14.84
CA PRO A 49 9.33 6.30 -16.28
C PRO A 49 9.53 5.09 -17.21
N GLU A 50 10.37 4.13 -16.80
CA GLU A 50 10.63 2.91 -17.57
C GLU A 50 9.49 1.89 -17.51
N MET A 51 8.59 2.04 -16.53
CA MET A 51 7.52 1.11 -16.19
C MET A 51 6.14 1.58 -16.63
N GLU A 52 5.93 2.89 -16.82
CA GLU A 52 4.65 3.48 -17.30
C GLU A 52 4.10 2.77 -18.54
N LYS A 53 4.97 2.38 -19.47
CA LYS A 53 4.60 1.66 -20.71
C LYS A 53 3.99 0.26 -20.49
N TYR A 54 4.15 -0.32 -19.30
CA TYR A 54 3.56 -1.60 -18.93
C TYR A 54 2.23 -1.45 -18.20
N GLU A 55 1.77 -0.21 -18.02
CA GLU A 55 0.43 0.08 -17.54
C GLU A 55 -0.58 -0.34 -18.61
N ALA A 56 -1.04 -1.59 -18.51
CA ALA A 56 -1.97 -2.20 -19.45
C ALA A 56 -3.39 -2.02 -18.92
N LEU A 57 -3.94 -0.82 -19.05
CA LEU A 57 -5.37 -0.58 -18.91
C LEU A 57 -5.98 -0.54 -20.30
N ASP A 58 -7.04 -1.31 -20.50
CA ASP A 58 -7.83 -1.20 -21.72
C ASP A 58 -8.55 0.16 -21.73
N ASP A 59 -8.44 0.89 -22.83
CA ASP A 59 -9.12 2.17 -23.01
C ASP A 59 -10.64 2.02 -23.23
N ASP A 60 -11.12 0.79 -23.40
CA ASP A 60 -12.55 0.45 -23.46
C ASP A 60 -13.29 0.98 -22.21
N PRO A 61 -14.28 1.88 -22.38
CA PRO A 61 -15.12 2.37 -21.28
C PRO A 61 -15.77 1.27 -20.43
N ALA A 62 -16.09 0.11 -21.01
CA ALA A 62 -16.67 -1.02 -20.29
C ALA A 62 -15.65 -1.71 -19.37
N GLU A 63 -14.38 -1.76 -19.78
CA GLU A 63 -13.27 -2.27 -18.96
C GLU A 63 -12.86 -1.23 -17.91
N LYS A 64 -12.83 0.07 -18.22
CA LYS A 64 -12.56 1.13 -17.23
C LYS A 64 -13.47 1.04 -16.00
N LEU A 65 -14.75 0.69 -16.20
CA LEU A 65 -15.68 0.47 -15.09
C LEU A 65 -15.29 -0.74 -14.20
N ARG A 66 -14.72 -1.80 -14.81
CA ARG A 66 -14.21 -2.98 -14.09
C ARG A 66 -12.96 -2.66 -13.26
N TRP A 67 -12.16 -1.71 -13.72
CA TRP A 67 -10.96 -1.21 -13.03
C TRP A 67 -11.22 0.10 -12.28
N SER A 68 -12.46 0.39 -11.87
CA SER A 68 -12.81 1.64 -11.17
C SER A 68 -12.04 1.86 -9.85
N TRP A 69 -11.49 0.82 -9.23
CA TRP A 69 -10.55 0.94 -8.10
C TRP A 69 -9.18 1.52 -8.51
N TYR A 70 -8.81 1.37 -9.78
CA TYR A 70 -7.67 2.03 -10.38
C TYR A 70 -7.97 3.50 -10.61
N MET A 71 -9.22 3.91 -10.89
CA MET A 71 -9.55 5.32 -11.14
C MET A 71 -9.09 6.22 -10.00
N SER A 72 -9.21 5.81 -8.73
CA SER A 72 -8.79 6.63 -7.59
C SER A 72 -7.29 6.65 -7.31
N THR A 73 -6.49 5.93 -8.11
CA THR A 73 -5.06 5.75 -7.83
C THR A 73 -4.28 7.05 -7.98
N GLU A 74 -4.66 7.90 -8.93
CA GLU A 74 -4.00 9.17 -9.23
C GLU A 74 -4.38 10.23 -8.20
N GLU A 75 -5.65 10.32 -7.82
CA GLU A 75 -6.12 11.24 -6.78
C GLU A 75 -5.55 10.89 -5.42
N ARG A 76 -5.51 9.60 -5.06
CA ARG A 76 -4.86 9.14 -3.82
C ARG A 76 -3.37 9.43 -3.83
N LEU A 77 -2.69 9.24 -4.97
CA LEU A 77 -1.27 9.56 -5.11
C LEU A 77 -1.04 11.05 -4.89
N LYS A 78 -1.83 11.89 -5.57
CA LYS A 78 -1.75 13.34 -5.46
C LYS A 78 -2.00 13.78 -4.01
N ARG A 79 -3.08 13.30 -3.39
CA ARG A 79 -3.45 13.65 -2.00
C ARG A 79 -2.36 13.24 -1.01
N ALA A 80 -1.88 12.01 -1.09
CA ALA A 80 -0.81 11.54 -0.22
C ALA A 80 0.50 12.30 -0.46
N GLY A 81 0.80 12.67 -1.72
CA GLY A 81 1.93 13.53 -2.06
C GLY A 81 1.84 14.91 -1.41
N GLU A 82 0.71 15.60 -1.57
CA GLU A 82 0.46 16.93 -0.96
C GLU A 82 0.59 16.88 0.57
N LEU A 83 0.02 15.87 1.22
CA LEU A 83 0.12 15.72 2.68
C LEU A 83 1.56 15.44 3.14
N LEU A 84 2.31 14.64 2.38
CA LEU A 84 3.70 14.33 2.68
C LEU A 84 4.61 15.54 2.49
N GLU A 85 4.40 16.31 1.42
CA GLU A 85 5.15 17.54 1.13
C GLU A 85 5.07 18.56 2.27
N VAL A 86 3.90 18.72 2.88
CA VAL A 86 3.69 19.61 4.04
C VAL A 86 4.58 19.21 5.23
N GLN A 87 4.91 17.93 5.37
CA GLN A 87 5.66 17.38 6.49
C GLN A 87 7.16 17.22 6.21
N MET A 88 7.61 17.53 5.00
CA MET A 88 9.00 17.31 4.57
C MET A 88 10.01 18.03 5.48
N GLY A 89 11.06 17.29 5.87
CA GLY A 89 12.09 17.78 6.79
C GLY A 89 11.75 17.63 8.28
N SER A 90 10.50 17.28 8.62
CA SER A 90 10.07 17.03 10.00
C SER A 90 9.15 15.82 10.15
N ILE A 91 9.16 14.89 9.18
CA ILE A 91 8.28 13.72 9.17
C ILE A 91 8.51 12.89 10.44
N THR A 92 7.45 12.71 11.21
CA THR A 92 7.40 11.79 12.35
C THR A 92 6.52 10.58 12.02
N PRO A 93 6.62 9.48 12.78
CA PRO A 93 5.70 8.35 12.64
C PRO A 93 4.22 8.75 12.79
N GLN A 94 3.91 9.75 13.63
CA GLN A 94 2.53 10.22 13.80
C GLN A 94 2.01 10.90 12.54
N ASP A 95 2.86 11.62 11.81
CA ASP A 95 2.46 12.26 10.56
C ASP A 95 2.10 11.21 9.51
N LEU A 96 2.89 10.14 9.41
CA LEU A 96 2.61 9.01 8.51
C LEU A 96 1.32 8.27 8.90
N ILE A 97 1.07 8.09 10.20
CA ILE A 97 -0.19 7.52 10.71
C ILE A 97 -1.37 8.41 10.27
N ASN A 98 -1.28 9.73 10.48
CA ASN A 98 -2.35 10.66 10.11
C ASN A 98 -2.63 10.66 8.60
N ILE A 99 -1.59 10.58 7.76
CA ILE A 99 -1.75 10.45 6.29
C ILE A 99 -2.49 9.16 5.95
N SER A 100 -2.15 8.07 6.63
CA SER A 100 -2.77 6.76 6.41
C SER A 100 -4.24 6.66 6.84
N GLU A 101 -4.67 7.59 7.70
CA GLU A 101 -6.04 7.73 8.22
C GLU A 101 -6.88 8.75 7.43
N ASP A 102 -6.31 9.38 6.38
CA ASP A 102 -6.97 10.46 5.64
C ASP A 102 -8.22 9.97 4.89
N GLN A 103 -9.33 10.67 5.16
CA GLN A 103 -10.66 10.45 4.59
C GLN A 103 -11.17 11.71 3.88
N ASP A 104 -10.31 12.39 3.13
CA ASP A 104 -10.66 13.66 2.52
C ASP A 104 -11.54 13.50 1.26
N GLY A 105 -12.56 14.33 1.13
CA GLY A 105 -13.48 14.37 -0.01
C GLY A 105 -14.87 13.78 0.25
N LEU A 106 -15.83 14.11 -0.63
CA LEU A 106 -17.23 13.69 -0.52
C LEU A 106 -17.45 12.21 -0.90
N ASP A 107 -16.61 11.67 -1.77
CA ASP A 107 -16.71 10.29 -2.27
C ASP A 107 -15.58 9.42 -1.69
N LYS A 108 -16.00 8.38 -0.96
CA LYS A 108 -15.13 7.44 -0.24
C LYS A 108 -14.20 6.65 -1.14
N MET A 109 -14.47 6.60 -2.45
CA MET A 109 -13.60 5.97 -3.45
C MET A 109 -12.21 6.64 -3.54
N TYR A 110 -12.13 7.94 -3.25
CA TYR A 110 -10.88 8.72 -3.40
C TYR A 110 -10.09 8.91 -2.11
N TRP A 111 -10.61 8.42 -0.97
CA TRP A 111 -9.91 8.49 0.32
C TRP A 111 -8.65 7.63 0.31
N ILE A 112 -7.60 8.03 1.03
CA ILE A 112 -6.44 7.17 1.29
C ILE A 112 -6.91 5.97 2.11
N ASP A 113 -7.65 6.23 3.19
CA ASP A 113 -8.38 5.21 3.93
C ASP A 113 -9.77 4.94 3.31
N SER A 114 -9.77 4.34 2.13
CA SER A 114 -11.01 4.11 1.36
C SER A 114 -11.97 3.13 2.03
N GLN A 115 -13.26 3.47 1.96
CA GLN A 115 -14.39 2.60 2.25
C GLN A 115 -15.41 2.70 1.13
N ALA A 116 -15.08 2.12 -0.02
CA ALA A 116 -15.91 2.18 -1.21
C ALA A 116 -16.52 0.81 -1.52
N GLU A 117 -17.71 0.82 -2.13
CA GLU A 117 -18.23 -0.35 -2.82
C GLU A 117 -17.92 -0.19 -4.31
N ILE A 118 -17.15 -1.12 -4.87
CA ILE A 118 -16.69 -1.09 -6.25
C ILE A 118 -17.19 -2.36 -6.93
N ASN A 119 -18.05 -2.21 -7.94
CA ASN A 119 -18.68 -3.33 -8.64
C ASN A 119 -19.40 -4.33 -7.70
N GLY A 120 -20.07 -3.81 -6.67
CA GLY A 120 -20.77 -4.64 -5.67
C GLY A 120 -19.86 -5.31 -4.64
N GLN A 121 -18.57 -4.98 -4.62
CA GLN A 121 -17.60 -5.50 -3.65
C GLN A 121 -17.15 -4.38 -2.71
N SER A 122 -17.28 -4.61 -1.40
CA SER A 122 -16.72 -3.70 -0.40
C SER A 122 -15.20 -3.76 -0.43
N MET A 123 -14.58 -2.62 -0.72
CA MET A 123 -13.14 -2.40 -0.75
C MET A 123 -12.75 -1.48 0.40
N GLY A 124 -11.60 -1.76 1.02
CA GLY A 124 -11.02 -0.84 1.99
C GLY A 124 -9.73 -1.34 2.62
N SER A 125 -9.16 -0.49 3.46
CA SER A 125 -7.93 -0.78 4.20
C SER A 125 -8.11 -1.99 5.12
N VAL A 126 -7.26 -3.01 4.94
CA VAL A 126 -7.30 -4.25 5.74
C VAL A 126 -6.37 -4.16 6.95
N SER A 127 -5.23 -3.48 6.79
CA SER A 127 -4.26 -3.21 7.85
C SER A 127 -3.22 -2.21 7.36
N ILE A 128 -2.64 -1.45 8.28
CA ILE A 128 -1.50 -0.56 8.01
C ILE A 128 -0.39 -0.80 9.04
N GLY A 129 0.86 -0.63 8.58
CA GLY A 129 2.06 -0.63 9.40
C GLY A 129 2.92 0.59 9.10
N THR A 130 3.22 1.39 10.12
CA THR A 130 4.16 2.51 10.04
C THR A 130 5.46 2.10 10.71
N PHE A 131 6.59 2.18 10.01
CA PHE A 131 7.87 1.70 10.52
C PHE A 131 8.85 2.87 10.72
N ASP A 132 9.50 2.90 11.89
CA ASP A 132 10.65 3.76 12.18
C ASP A 132 11.89 2.87 12.30
N GLY A 133 12.64 2.78 11.20
CA GLY A 133 13.85 1.97 11.11
C GLY A 133 14.96 2.40 12.07
N SER A 134 15.02 3.69 12.42
CA SER A 134 16.02 4.23 13.36
C SER A 134 15.79 3.76 14.80
N LYS A 135 14.54 3.43 15.14
CA LYS A 135 14.12 3.01 16.48
C LYS A 135 13.71 1.55 16.56
N LEU A 136 13.79 0.80 15.45
CA LEU A 136 13.31 -0.58 15.36
C LEU A 136 11.88 -0.72 15.93
N ARG A 137 11.01 0.21 15.53
CA ARG A 137 9.64 0.30 16.03
C ARG A 137 8.65 0.36 14.88
N MET A 138 7.54 -0.34 15.05
CA MET A 138 6.39 -0.28 14.16
C MET A 138 5.16 0.21 14.93
N TRP A 139 4.24 0.88 14.27
CA TRP A 139 2.86 1.07 14.72
C TRP A 139 1.95 0.29 13.79
N SER A 140 1.08 -0.55 14.32
CA SER A 140 0.20 -1.38 13.51
C SER A 140 -1.26 -1.11 13.81
N GLN A 141 -2.04 -1.01 12.74
CA GLN A 141 -3.49 -0.82 12.74
C GLN A 141 -4.11 -2.00 12.01
N LEU A 142 -4.95 -2.78 12.71
CA LEU A 142 -5.74 -3.84 12.08
C LEU A 142 -7.09 -3.30 11.68
N ARG A 143 -7.53 -3.63 10.46
CA ARG A 143 -8.72 -3.08 9.79
C ARG A 143 -8.44 -1.66 9.31
N GLN A 144 -9.50 -0.87 9.26
CA GLN A 144 -9.51 0.51 8.80
C GLN A 144 -8.70 1.41 9.76
N PRO A 145 -7.61 2.05 9.29
CA PRO A 145 -6.76 2.95 10.06
C PRO A 145 -7.52 4.02 10.83
N SER A 146 -8.43 4.76 10.18
CA SER A 146 -9.14 5.90 10.80
C SER A 146 -9.96 5.57 12.05
N ILE A 147 -10.23 4.29 12.31
CA ILE A 147 -10.96 3.83 13.49
C ILE A 147 -10.18 2.81 14.32
N ALA A 148 -9.03 2.35 13.83
CA ALA A 148 -8.21 1.35 14.50
C ALA A 148 -7.04 2.03 15.21
N PRO A 149 -6.79 1.71 16.49
CA PRO A 149 -5.68 2.32 17.21
C PRO A 149 -4.34 1.89 16.59
N ALA A 150 -3.41 2.82 16.45
CA ALA A 150 -2.03 2.56 16.07
C ALA A 150 -1.25 1.98 17.26
N ILE A 151 -1.14 0.66 17.32
CA ILE A 151 -0.50 -0.06 18.43
C ILE A 151 1.02 -0.12 18.18
N PRO A 152 1.85 0.45 19.08
CA PRO A 152 3.30 0.36 18.94
C PRO A 152 3.81 -1.05 19.24
N ILE A 153 4.72 -1.54 18.40
CA ILE A 153 5.35 -2.86 18.46
C ILE A 153 6.85 -2.67 18.28
N GLU A 154 7.63 -3.28 19.16
CA GLU A 154 9.09 -3.37 19.01
C GLU A 154 9.41 -4.51 18.04
N VAL A 155 10.08 -4.19 16.93
CA VAL A 155 10.29 -5.17 15.83
C VAL A 155 11.47 -6.11 16.08
N ASP A 156 12.27 -5.82 17.11
CA ASP A 156 13.42 -6.61 17.55
C ASP A 156 13.05 -7.62 18.66
N ARG A 157 11.79 -7.63 19.13
CA ARG A 157 11.32 -8.57 20.14
C ARG A 157 10.38 -9.62 19.56
N PRO A 158 10.50 -10.89 19.97
CA PRO A 158 9.64 -11.98 19.48
C PRO A 158 8.21 -11.94 20.06
N HIS A 159 7.74 -10.79 20.55
CA HIS A 159 6.44 -10.65 21.17
C HIS A 159 5.46 -9.95 20.23
N ILE A 160 4.47 -10.71 19.76
CA ILE A 160 3.32 -10.16 19.04
C ILE A 160 2.23 -9.88 20.09
N PRO A 161 1.87 -8.61 20.34
CA PRO A 161 0.86 -8.29 21.34
C PRO A 161 -0.55 -8.67 20.87
N GLU A 162 -1.48 -8.83 21.80
CA GLU A 162 -2.91 -8.87 21.45
C GLU A 162 -3.36 -7.53 20.84
N PRO A 163 -4.26 -7.50 19.84
CA PRO A 163 -5.02 -8.63 19.27
C PRO A 163 -4.33 -9.36 18.10
N PHE A 164 -3.05 -9.08 17.82
CA PHE A 164 -2.35 -9.62 16.64
C PHE A 164 -1.98 -11.11 16.77
N GLY A 165 -1.90 -11.63 18.00
CA GLY A 165 -1.53 -13.03 18.29
C GLY A 165 -2.63 -14.05 18.02
N ASN A 166 -3.89 -13.61 17.94
CA ASN A 166 -5.05 -14.50 17.80
C ASN A 166 -5.49 -14.65 16.35
N GLY A 167 -4.75 -15.48 15.63
CA GLY A 167 -5.17 -16.13 14.38
C GLY A 167 -4.34 -17.39 14.23
N LEU A 168 -4.98 -18.55 14.00
CA LEU A 168 -4.27 -19.82 13.84
C LEU A 168 -3.26 -19.70 12.68
N GLN A 169 -1.99 -19.46 13.03
CA GLN A 169 -0.90 -19.33 12.07
C GLN A 169 -0.73 -20.63 11.27
N SER A 170 -1.10 -21.76 11.87
CA SER A 170 -1.19 -23.09 11.24
C SER A 170 -2.15 -23.12 10.05
N ASP A 171 -3.32 -22.51 10.17
CA ASP A 171 -4.38 -22.57 9.15
C ASP A 171 -3.98 -21.74 7.92
N ARG A 172 -3.28 -20.62 8.14
CA ARG A 172 -2.78 -19.77 7.04
C ARG A 172 -1.68 -20.44 6.23
N ILE A 173 -0.80 -21.22 6.85
CA ILE A 173 0.33 -21.90 6.20
C ILE A 173 -0.17 -23.08 5.34
N GLU A 174 -1.13 -23.88 5.82
CA GLU A 174 -1.71 -24.98 5.01
C GLU A 174 -2.39 -24.46 3.74
N HIS A 175 -3.06 -23.32 3.81
CA HIS A 175 -3.72 -22.72 2.65
C HIS A 175 -2.76 -22.02 1.68
N THR A 176 -1.66 -21.43 2.15
CA THR A 176 -0.68 -20.80 1.25
C THR A 176 0.25 -21.79 0.56
N TRP A 177 0.57 -22.92 1.20
CA TRP A 177 1.48 -23.90 0.59
C TRP A 177 0.83 -24.61 -0.61
N LYS A 178 -0.47 -24.92 -0.53
CA LYS A 178 -1.25 -25.49 -1.65
C LYS A 178 -1.32 -24.59 -2.89
N ASN A 179 -1.22 -23.26 -2.70
CA ASN A 179 -1.26 -22.29 -3.81
C ASN A 179 0.10 -22.02 -4.45
N ARG A 180 1.21 -22.51 -3.88
CA ARG A 180 2.58 -22.34 -4.42
C ARG A 180 3.05 -23.52 -5.27
N THR A 181 2.28 -24.61 -5.31
CA THR A 181 2.64 -25.86 -6.02
C THR A 181 1.64 -26.22 -7.13
N GLN A 182 0.84 -25.28 -7.63
CA GLN A 182 0.03 -25.44 -8.84
C GLN A 182 0.58 -24.62 -9.98
#